data_AF-A0A0C9UPS6-F1
#
_entry.id   AF-A0A0C9UPS6-F1
#
_cell.length_a   1.000
_cell.length_b   1.000
_cell.length_c   1.000
_cell.angle_alpha   90.00
_cell.angle_beta   90.00
_cell.angle_gamma   90.00
#
_symmetry.space_group_name_H-M   'P 1'
#
loop_
_entity.id
_entity.type
_entity.pdbx_description
1 polymer ?
#
loop_
_entity_poly.entity_id
_entity_poly.type
_entity_poly.pdbx_seq_one_letter_code
_entity_poly.pdbx_strand_id
1 'polypeptide(L)'
;MLLASLDWRLTDVTSRRVLLDSGFMTGLREVLKWNGQIDPSLLNLHPSFGNADHTKCLINTLREKRYPNRTGFAAALALLEEHKKLPPDEMYVRFVEQHIIPGEKEFSLVICMFKLMSELLTQTKWPTIDTSFKRIWGWQEFEVEAWFLEHKHSVVVARAFT
;
A
#
# COMPACT_ATOMS: atom_id res chain seq x y z
N MET A 1 -14.72 1.98 -14.08
CA MET A 1 -15.21 2.98 -13.11
C MET A 1 -14.03 3.91 -12.80
N LEU A 2 -14.20 5.23 -12.90
CA LEU A 2 -13.12 6.23 -12.76
C LEU A 2 -12.31 6.09 -11.46
N LEU A 3 -12.98 5.81 -10.33
CA LEU A 3 -12.31 5.59 -9.05
C LEU A 3 -11.45 4.30 -9.00
N ALA A 4 -11.69 3.34 -9.91
CA ALA A 4 -10.89 2.12 -9.96
C ALA A 4 -9.49 2.36 -10.55
N SER A 5 -9.27 3.46 -11.29
CA SER A 5 -7.94 3.81 -11.81
C SER A 5 -6.96 4.29 -10.73
N LEU A 6 -7.47 4.59 -9.52
CA LEU A 6 -6.65 4.97 -8.36
C LEU A 6 -5.84 3.79 -7.79
N ASP A 7 -6.20 2.55 -8.16
CA ASP A 7 -5.52 1.32 -7.74
C ASP A 7 -5.25 1.26 -6.23
N TRP A 8 -3.99 1.12 -5.81
CA TRP A 8 -3.60 1.07 -4.40
C TRP A 8 -3.91 2.39 -3.68
N ARG A 9 -3.94 3.54 -4.36
CA ARG A 9 -4.22 4.86 -3.74
C ARG A 9 -5.65 4.95 -3.19
N LEU A 10 -6.56 4.07 -3.62
CA LEU A 10 -7.93 4.01 -3.11
C LEU A 10 -7.98 3.77 -1.59
N THR A 11 -6.97 3.12 -1.01
CA THR A 11 -6.87 2.86 0.45
C THR A 11 -6.91 4.14 1.26
N ASP A 12 -6.27 5.20 0.79
CA ASP A 12 -6.08 6.46 1.54
C ASP A 12 -6.67 7.68 0.81
N VAL A 13 -7.49 7.44 -0.21
CA VAL A 13 -8.09 8.52 -0.98
C VAL A 13 -9.19 9.22 -0.20
N THR A 14 -9.20 10.54 -0.30
CA THR A 14 -10.27 11.42 0.19
C THR A 14 -10.87 12.16 -1.00
N SER A 15 -12.07 12.72 -0.85
CA SER A 15 -12.72 13.50 -1.92
C SER A 15 -11.79 14.57 -2.52
N ARG A 16 -10.96 15.21 -1.69
CA ARG A 16 -9.94 16.17 -2.14
C ARG A 16 -8.79 15.50 -2.89
N ARG A 17 -8.25 14.38 -2.39
CA ARG A 17 -7.14 13.66 -3.04
C ARG A 17 -7.53 13.08 -4.40
N VAL A 18 -8.78 12.66 -4.57
CA VAL A 18 -9.30 12.20 -5.87
C VAL A 18 -9.10 13.28 -6.95
N LEU A 19 -9.41 14.54 -6.63
CA LEU A 19 -9.28 15.67 -7.55
C LEU A 19 -7.84 16.10 -7.81
N LEU A 20 -6.88 15.65 -7.00
CA LEU A 20 -5.45 15.93 -7.19
C LEU A 20 -4.75 14.81 -7.98
N ASP A 21 -5.43 13.69 -8.23
CA ASP A 21 -4.85 12.56 -8.95
C ASP A 21 -4.93 12.79 -10.47
N SER A 22 -3.77 12.84 -11.14
CA SER A 22 -3.69 13.13 -12.57
C SER A 22 -4.37 12.07 -13.44
N GLY A 23 -4.30 10.80 -13.04
CA GLY A 23 -4.95 9.70 -13.76
C GLY A 23 -6.47 9.80 -13.67
N PHE A 24 -6.99 10.04 -12.47
CA PHE A 24 -8.41 10.31 -12.26
C PHE A 24 -8.88 11.55 -13.03
N MET A 25 -8.14 12.66 -12.96
CA MET A 25 -8.51 13.91 -13.64
C MET A 25 -8.50 13.77 -15.17
N THR A 26 -7.57 12.99 -15.72
CA THR A 26 -7.54 12.68 -17.16
C THR A 26 -8.81 11.94 -17.56
N GLY A 27 -9.14 10.85 -16.87
CA GLY A 27 -10.36 10.11 -17.18
C GLY A 27 -11.64 10.90 -16.91
N LEU A 28 -11.65 11.81 -15.91
CA LEU A 28 -12.79 12.68 -15.64
C LEU A 28 -13.03 13.64 -16.81
N ARG A 29 -11.96 14.24 -17.36
CA ARG A 29 -12.05 15.08 -18.56
C ARG A 29 -12.58 14.31 -19.77
N GLU A 30 -12.11 13.08 -19.97
CA GLU A 30 -12.58 12.22 -21.06
C GLU A 30 -14.08 11.91 -20.93
N VAL A 31 -14.53 11.50 -19.74
CA VAL A 31 -15.95 11.19 -19.49
C VAL A 31 -16.84 12.41 -19.66
N LEU A 32 -16.37 13.59 -19.24
CA LEU A 32 -17.11 14.84 -19.37
C LEU A 32 -16.96 15.49 -20.76
N LYS A 33 -16.13 14.93 -21.66
CA LYS A 33 -15.71 15.58 -22.91
C LYS A 33 -15.29 17.03 -22.68
N TRP A 34 -14.45 17.22 -21.66
CA TRP A 34 -14.18 18.52 -21.09
C TRP A 34 -13.24 19.35 -21.97
N ASN A 35 -13.74 20.49 -22.45
CA ASN A 35 -13.00 21.44 -23.30
C ASN A 35 -12.64 22.75 -22.56
N GLY A 36 -12.90 22.83 -21.25
CA GLY A 36 -12.64 24.03 -20.45
C GLY A 36 -11.17 24.21 -20.09
N GLN A 37 -10.74 25.46 -19.98
CA GLN A 37 -9.39 25.82 -19.51
C GLN A 37 -9.17 25.50 -18.03
N ILE A 38 -10.24 25.49 -17.23
CA ILE A 38 -10.20 25.16 -15.80
C ILE A 38 -10.54 23.68 -15.61
N ASP A 39 -9.90 23.04 -14.64
CA ASP A 39 -10.14 21.64 -14.28
C ASP A 39 -11.61 21.39 -13.88
N PRO A 40 -12.22 20.28 -14.36
CA PRO A 40 -13.57 19.93 -13.94
C PRO A 40 -13.60 19.51 -12.47
N SER A 41 -14.71 19.81 -11.80
CA SER A 41 -14.99 19.34 -10.44
C SER A 41 -15.93 18.13 -10.46
N LEU A 42 -16.08 17.43 -9.33
CA LEU A 42 -17.03 16.31 -9.22
C LEU A 42 -18.49 16.76 -9.41
N LEU A 43 -18.82 18.02 -9.11
CA LEU A 43 -20.14 18.60 -9.38
C LEU A 43 -20.51 18.56 -10.87
N ASN A 44 -19.51 18.65 -11.75
CA ASN A 44 -19.72 18.58 -13.19
C ASN A 44 -20.11 17.17 -13.66
N LEU A 45 -19.86 16.14 -12.85
CA LEU A 45 -20.32 14.77 -13.11
C LEU A 45 -21.76 14.57 -12.62
N HIS A 46 -22.05 15.01 -11.38
CA HIS A 46 -23.41 14.99 -10.83
C HIS A 46 -23.52 15.98 -9.66
N PRO A 47 -24.63 16.72 -9.51
CA PRO A 47 -24.80 17.69 -8.42
C PRO A 47 -24.62 17.09 -7.01
N SER A 48 -24.97 15.82 -6.79
CA SER A 48 -24.79 15.16 -5.49
C SER A 48 -23.32 15.04 -5.07
N PHE A 49 -22.36 15.07 -5.99
CA PHE A 49 -20.94 14.99 -5.67
C PHE A 49 -20.32 16.30 -5.18
N GLY A 50 -21.09 17.39 -5.17
CA GLY A 50 -20.75 18.58 -4.39
C GLY A 50 -20.81 18.36 -2.88
N ASN A 51 -21.57 17.35 -2.45
CA ASN A 51 -21.58 16.93 -1.07
C ASN A 51 -20.39 16.00 -0.80
N ALA A 52 -19.45 16.49 0.02
CA ALA A 52 -18.26 15.74 0.41
C ALA A 52 -18.59 14.41 1.10
N ASP A 53 -19.69 14.34 1.86
CA ASP A 53 -20.12 13.12 2.55
C ASP A 53 -20.64 12.06 1.58
N HIS A 54 -21.36 12.49 0.54
CA HIS A 54 -21.84 11.58 -0.50
C HIS A 54 -20.66 10.98 -1.30
N THR A 55 -19.70 11.80 -1.67
CA THR A 55 -18.45 11.35 -2.32
C THR A 55 -17.66 10.41 -1.40
N LYS A 56 -17.56 10.73 -0.10
CA LYS A 56 -16.91 9.89 0.89
C LYS A 56 -17.60 8.54 1.05
N CYS A 57 -18.93 8.50 1.05
CA CYS A 57 -19.72 7.28 1.10
C CYS A 57 -19.37 6.37 -0.08
N LEU A 58 -19.35 6.90 -1.31
CA LEU A 58 -18.99 6.12 -2.51
C LEU A 58 -17.55 5.60 -2.49
N ILE A 59 -16.60 6.45 -2.08
CA ILE A 59 -15.20 6.03 -1.91
C ILE A 59 -15.12 4.87 -0.91
N ASN A 60 -15.81 4.98 0.23
CA ASN A 60 -15.79 3.94 1.26
C ASN A 60 -16.45 2.65 0.78
N THR A 61 -17.58 2.71 0.08
CA THR A 61 -18.24 1.52 -0.49
C THR A 61 -17.31 0.78 -1.46
N LEU A 62 -16.59 1.51 -2.32
CA LEU A 62 -15.61 0.89 -3.23
C LEU A 62 -14.39 0.35 -2.49
N ARG A 63 -13.92 1.05 -1.45
CA ARG A 63 -12.82 0.61 -0.60
C ARG A 63 -13.16 -0.68 0.12
N GLU A 64 -14.33 -0.78 0.73
CA GLU A 64 -14.80 -1.98 1.43
C GLU A 64 -14.95 -3.17 0.47
N LYS A 65 -15.39 -2.92 -0.77
CA LYS A 65 -15.47 -3.96 -1.80
C LYS A 65 -14.11 -4.46 -2.25
N ARG A 66 -13.11 -3.58 -2.40
CA ARG A 66 -11.77 -3.93 -2.90
C ARG A 66 -10.83 -4.43 -1.80
N TYR A 67 -10.95 -3.88 -0.61
CA TYR A 67 -10.11 -4.18 0.56
C TYR A 67 -11.03 -4.56 1.73
N PRO A 68 -11.60 -5.78 1.74
CA PRO A 68 -12.57 -6.21 2.75
C PRO A 68 -11.98 -6.16 4.17
N ASN A 69 -10.68 -6.45 4.30
CA ASN A 69 -9.95 -6.39 5.57
C ASN A 69 -9.35 -5.01 5.86
N ARG A 70 -9.68 -3.99 5.05
CA ARG A 70 -9.10 -2.63 5.09
C ARG A 70 -7.57 -2.65 4.96
N THR A 71 -6.91 -1.64 5.48
CA THR A 71 -5.44 -1.53 5.59
C THR A 71 -5.04 -1.59 7.07
N GLY A 72 -3.94 -2.29 7.39
CA GLY A 72 -3.41 -2.42 8.74
C GLY A 72 -3.12 -3.87 9.15
N PHE A 73 -2.94 -4.10 10.45
CA PHE A 73 -2.47 -5.39 10.98
C PHE A 73 -3.43 -6.55 10.69
N ALA A 74 -4.75 -6.35 10.86
CA ALA A 74 -5.75 -7.36 10.54
C ALA A 74 -5.75 -7.73 9.04
N ALA A 75 -5.49 -6.75 8.16
CA ALA A 75 -5.33 -7.01 6.74
C ALA A 75 -4.06 -7.82 6.45
N ALA A 76 -2.94 -7.51 7.13
CA ALA A 76 -1.70 -8.26 7.02
C ALA A 76 -1.87 -9.72 7.50
N LEU A 77 -2.60 -9.96 8.59
CA LEU A 77 -2.94 -11.31 9.07
C LEU A 77 -3.74 -12.09 8.01
N ALA A 78 -4.76 -11.46 7.43
CA ALA A 78 -5.53 -12.10 6.37
C ALA A 78 -4.69 -12.40 5.13
N LEU A 79 -3.80 -11.48 4.74
CA LEU A 79 -2.86 -11.68 3.64
C LEU A 79 -1.89 -12.83 3.92
N LEU A 80 -1.41 -12.98 5.16
CA LEU A 80 -0.57 -14.12 5.54
C LEU A 80 -1.32 -15.44 5.34
N GLU A 81 -2.59 -15.53 5.74
CA GLU A 81 -3.41 -16.72 5.54
C GLU A 81 -3.71 -17.03 4.07
N GLU A 82 -3.81 -16.00 3.22
CA GLU A 82 -3.89 -16.17 1.77
C GLU A 82 -2.56 -16.67 1.19
N HIS A 83 -1.44 -16.07 1.63
CA HIS A 83 -0.11 -16.44 1.17
C HIS A 83 0.26 -17.87 1.57
N LYS A 84 -0.15 -18.35 2.75
CA LYS A 84 0.06 -19.75 3.16
C LYS A 84 -0.54 -20.79 2.21
N LYS A 85 -1.48 -20.39 1.35
CA LYS A 85 -2.09 -21.26 0.32
C LYS A 85 -1.28 -21.29 -0.98
N LEU A 86 -0.34 -20.37 -1.16
CA LEU A 86 0.51 -20.26 -2.34
C LEU A 86 1.72 -21.21 -2.23
N PRO A 87 2.37 -21.54 -3.35
CA PRO A 87 3.68 -22.18 -3.34
C PRO A 87 4.70 -21.36 -2.52
N PRO A 88 5.67 -22.01 -1.83
CA PRO A 88 6.63 -21.31 -0.96
C PRO A 88 7.43 -20.18 -1.63
N ASP A 89 7.63 -20.27 -2.94
CA ASP A 89 8.37 -19.28 -3.74
C ASP A 89 7.53 -18.03 -4.06
N GLU A 90 6.19 -18.14 -4.00
CA GLU A 90 5.24 -17.05 -4.25
C GLU A 90 4.77 -16.37 -2.94
N MET A 91 5.10 -16.96 -1.79
CA MET A 91 4.82 -16.38 -0.48
C MET A 91 5.68 -15.15 -0.21
N TYR A 92 5.12 -13.95 -0.45
CA TYR A 92 5.79 -12.70 -0.08
C TYR A 92 5.61 -12.30 1.39
N VAL A 93 4.38 -12.29 1.93
CA VAL A 93 4.15 -12.07 3.37
C VAL A 93 4.50 -13.36 4.11
N ARG A 94 5.49 -13.31 5.00
CA ARG A 94 6.04 -14.50 5.69
C ARG A 94 5.69 -14.55 7.16
N PHE A 95 5.55 -13.39 7.79
CA PHE A 95 5.40 -13.29 9.22
C PHE A 95 4.54 -12.10 9.57
N VAL A 96 3.59 -12.29 10.50
CA VAL A 96 2.69 -11.25 11.02
C VAL A 96 2.37 -11.60 12.47
N GLU A 97 2.98 -10.91 13.42
CA GLU A 97 2.77 -11.15 14.86
C GLU A 97 2.73 -9.85 15.66
N GLN A 98 2.20 -9.93 16.88
CA GLN A 98 2.28 -8.87 17.88
C GLN A 98 3.24 -9.29 18.99
N HIS A 99 4.13 -8.39 19.38
CA HIS A 99 5.11 -8.61 20.41
C HIS A 99 4.96 -7.60 21.54
N ILE A 100 5.09 -8.10 22.77
CA ILE A 100 5.10 -7.29 23.99
C ILE A 100 6.53 -7.34 24.54
N ILE A 101 7.20 -6.20 24.56
CA ILE A 101 8.50 -6.07 25.22
C ILE A 101 8.25 -5.62 26.67
N PRO A 102 8.69 -6.38 27.69
CA PRO A 102 8.50 -6.00 29.08
C PRO A 102 9.10 -4.62 29.39
N GLY A 103 8.28 -3.68 29.86
CA GLY A 103 8.69 -2.30 30.12
C GLY A 103 8.57 -1.34 28.93
N GLU A 104 8.21 -1.84 27.75
CA GLU A 104 7.94 -1.04 26.55
C GLU A 104 6.49 -1.25 26.07
N LYS A 105 6.15 -0.65 24.93
CA LYS A 105 4.82 -0.78 24.30
C LYS A 105 4.73 -2.05 23.46
N GLU A 106 3.50 -2.55 23.30
CA GLU A 106 3.19 -3.56 22.30
C GLU A 106 3.44 -2.98 20.90
N PHE A 107 4.05 -3.78 20.02
CA PHE A 107 4.21 -3.44 18.61
C PHE A 107 3.82 -4.63 17.73
N SER A 108 3.42 -4.33 16.51
CA SER A 108 3.08 -5.35 15.51
C SER A 108 4.26 -5.51 14.56
N LEU A 109 4.63 -6.72 14.18
CA LEU A 109 5.72 -6.99 13.26
C LEU A 109 5.19 -7.73 12.03
N VAL A 110 5.41 -7.16 10.85
CA VAL A 110 5.12 -7.78 9.56
C VAL A 110 6.43 -7.96 8.81
N ILE A 111 6.77 -9.18 8.37
CA ILE A 111 7.95 -9.45 7.53
C ILE A 111 7.50 -9.92 6.14
N CYS A 112 8.00 -9.21 5.13
CA CYS A 112 7.76 -9.48 3.72
C CYS A 112 9.08 -9.82 3.03
N MET A 113 9.19 -11.04 2.50
CA MET A 113 10.31 -11.51 1.67
C MET A 113 9.91 -12.74 0.87
N PHE A 114 10.43 -12.87 -0.35
CA PHE A 114 10.34 -14.12 -1.10
C PHE A 114 11.36 -15.13 -0.57
N LYS A 115 11.13 -16.43 -0.81
CA LYS A 115 12.04 -17.50 -0.39
C LYS A 115 13.46 -17.28 -0.90
N LEU A 116 13.63 -16.98 -2.19
CA LEU A 116 14.95 -16.71 -2.78
C LEU A 116 15.68 -15.58 -2.05
N MET A 117 14.95 -14.54 -1.64
CA MET A 117 15.52 -13.42 -0.89
C MET A 117 15.92 -13.81 0.54
N SER A 118 15.21 -14.75 1.17
CA SER A 118 15.59 -15.29 2.47
C SER A 118 16.90 -16.11 2.41
N GLU A 119 17.07 -16.89 1.33
CA GLU A 119 18.30 -17.64 1.07
C GLU A 119 19.47 -16.67 0.83
N LEU A 120 19.21 -15.61 0.06
CA LEU A 120 20.16 -14.56 -0.24
C LEU A 120 20.59 -13.78 1.01
N LEU A 121 19.63 -13.41 1.87
CA LEU A 121 19.92 -12.76 3.15
C LEU A 121 20.82 -13.64 4.02
N THR A 122 20.58 -14.94 4.06
CA THR A 122 21.40 -15.90 4.83
C THR A 122 22.84 -15.98 4.33
N GLN A 123 23.07 -15.80 3.03
CA GLN A 123 24.39 -15.82 2.41
C GLN A 123 25.11 -14.46 2.49
N THR A 124 24.40 -13.40 2.84
CA THR A 124 24.92 -12.03 2.85
C THR A 124 25.83 -11.81 4.06
N LYS A 125 27.06 -11.33 3.81
CA LYS A 125 28.03 -11.03 4.87
C LYS A 125 27.78 -9.70 5.58
N TRP A 126 27.24 -8.73 4.85
CA TRP A 126 27.10 -7.35 5.30
C TRP A 126 25.69 -6.85 4.96
N PRO A 127 24.66 -7.29 5.71
CA PRO A 127 23.33 -6.74 5.55
C PRO A 127 23.31 -5.30 6.06
N THR A 128 22.64 -4.42 5.33
CA THR A 128 22.34 -3.05 5.77
C THR A 128 20.86 -2.90 6.00
N ILE A 129 20.46 -2.02 6.91
CA ILE A 129 19.06 -1.73 7.21
C ILE A 129 18.85 -0.23 7.06
N ASP A 130 17.91 0.16 6.22
CA ASP A 130 17.46 1.54 6.08
C ASP A 130 16.01 1.69 6.58
N THR A 131 15.68 2.88 7.08
CA THR A 131 14.35 3.21 7.59
C THR A 131 13.61 4.15 6.64
N SER A 132 12.46 3.71 6.13
CA SER A 132 11.60 4.53 5.27
C SER A 132 10.35 4.98 6.04
N PHE A 133 10.28 6.27 6.37
CA PHE A 133 9.17 6.85 7.15
C PHE A 133 7.91 7.22 6.32
N LYS A 134 7.89 6.96 5.01
CA LYS A 134 7.01 7.72 4.09
C LYS A 134 5.93 6.93 3.36
N ARG A 135 5.92 5.59 3.42
CA ARG A 135 5.01 4.80 2.57
C ARG A 135 3.68 4.45 3.21
N ILE A 136 3.66 4.07 4.48
CA ILE A 136 2.44 3.63 5.17
C ILE A 136 2.27 4.43 6.45
N TRP A 137 1.15 5.13 6.56
CA TRP A 137 0.87 5.93 7.75
C TRP A 137 0.65 5.03 8.97
N GLY A 138 1.34 5.33 10.07
CA GLY A 138 1.26 4.57 11.31
C GLY A 138 2.16 3.32 11.37
N TRP A 139 2.99 3.08 10.35
CA TRP A 139 3.98 1.99 10.33
C TRP A 139 5.37 2.55 10.04
N GLN A 140 6.38 1.99 10.70
CA GLN A 140 7.78 2.17 10.37
C GLN A 140 8.20 1.04 9.44
N GLU A 141 8.66 1.37 8.24
CA GLU A 141 9.21 0.38 7.31
C GLU A 141 10.74 0.34 7.43
N PHE A 142 11.25 -0.88 7.56
CA PHE A 142 12.67 -1.20 7.53
C PHE A 142 12.96 -2.00 6.26
N GLU A 143 13.81 -1.46 5.39
CA GLU A 143 14.32 -2.17 4.22
C GLU A 143 15.64 -2.84 4.59
N VAL A 144 15.69 -4.16 4.53
CA VAL A 144 16.91 -4.94 4.74
C VAL A 144 17.52 -5.21 3.37
N GLU A 145 18.76 -4.79 3.20
CA GLU A 145 19.48 -4.86 1.93
C GLU A 145 20.69 -5.79 2.01
N ALA A 146 20.96 -6.46 0.89
CA ALA A 146 22.16 -7.23 0.66
C ALA A 146 23.01 -6.57 -0.44
N TRP A 147 24.30 -6.37 -0.18
CA TRP A 147 25.24 -5.82 -1.16
C TRP A 147 25.88 -6.91 -2.04
N PHE A 148 25.77 -6.76 -3.36
CA PHE A 148 26.39 -7.65 -4.34
C PHE A 148 27.65 -7.04 -4.92
N LEU A 149 28.82 -7.56 -4.53
CA LEU A 149 30.12 -7.10 -5.03
C LEU A 149 30.26 -7.27 -6.55
N GLU A 150 29.78 -8.39 -7.08
CA GLU A 150 29.84 -8.74 -8.51
C GLU A 150 29.13 -7.70 -9.38
N HIS A 151 28.00 -7.18 -8.88
CA HIS A 151 27.11 -6.28 -9.62
C HIS A 151 27.13 -4.84 -9.11
N LYS A 152 27.92 -4.56 -8.06
CA LYS A 152 28.10 -3.25 -7.41
C LYS A 152 26.79 -2.53 -7.09
N HIS A 153 25.77 -3.26 -6.64
CA HIS A 153 24.51 -2.68 -6.18
C HIS A 153 23.97 -3.44 -4.96
N SER A 154 23.12 -2.77 -4.19
CA SER A 154 22.32 -3.40 -3.14
C SER A 154 20.97 -3.85 -3.68
N VAL A 155 20.45 -4.94 -3.12
CA VAL A 155 19.09 -5.43 -3.38
C VAL A 155 18.36 -5.53 -2.06
N VAL A 156 17.13 -5.01 -2.01
CA VAL A 156 16.23 -5.18 -0.85
C VAL A 156 15.78 -6.63 -0.79
N VAL A 157 16.23 -7.35 0.23
CA VAL A 157 15.94 -8.78 0.43
C VAL A 157 14.80 -9.01 1.42
N ALA A 158 14.54 -8.05 2.31
CA ALA A 158 13.40 -8.10 3.20
C ALA A 158 12.82 -6.71 3.44
N ARG A 159 11.52 -6.65 3.70
CA ARG A 159 10.86 -5.48 4.27
C ARG A 159 10.22 -5.88 5.58
N ALA A 160 10.47 -5.12 6.64
CA ALA A 160 9.79 -5.28 7.91
C ALA A 160 8.96 -4.03 8.22
N PHE A 161 7.76 -4.21 8.75
CA PHE A 161 6.90 -3.12 9.19
C PHE A 161 6.63 -3.25 10.69
N THR A 162 6.83 -2.17 11.44
CA THR A 162 6.54 -2.09 12.89
C THR A 162 5.66 -0.93 13.31
#